data_AF-A0A1L8DZE4-F1
#
_entry.id   AF-A0A1L8DZE4-F1
#
_cell.length_a   1.000
_cell.length_b   1.000
_cell.length_c   1.000
_cell.angle_alpha   90.00
_cell.angle_beta   90.00
_cell.angle_gamma   90.00
#
_symmetry.space_group_name_H-M   'P 1'
#
loop_
_entity.id
_entity.type
_entity.pdbx_description
1 polymer ?
#
loop_
_entity_poly.entity_id
_entity_poly.type
_entity_poly.pdbx_seq_one_letter_code
_entity_poly.pdbx_strand_id
1 'polypeptide(L)'
;SSRYVLMKGYTDEGLSFFTNYESRKAMEMLNNPKVALNFYWYPHKRQIRIEGTVTKVSENESEEYFRSRPIESQMSASASAQSQRVPSRAHLDKLVEGVQKKTEADDGKVPMPNWGGYFVKPHRFEFWQGQSNRLHDRIVFRRLADAATDVDGTLTKNGDNGWVFERLAP
;
A
#
# COMPACT_ATOMS: atom_id res chain seq x y z
N SER A 1 -5.28 11.12 -5.10
CA SER A 1 -4.69 11.84 -3.94
C SER A 1 -3.55 11.03 -3.31
N SER A 2 -2.82 11.53 -2.30
CA SER A 2 -1.69 10.83 -1.64
C SER A 2 -1.80 10.86 -0.10
N ARG A 3 -1.14 9.91 0.58
CA ARG A 3 -1.02 9.77 2.05
C ARG A 3 -0.01 8.68 2.41
N TYR A 4 0.45 8.64 3.66
CA TYR A 4 1.23 7.52 4.17
C TYR A 4 0.34 6.31 4.48
N VAL A 5 0.87 5.12 4.17
CA VAL A 5 0.35 3.81 4.57
C VAL A 5 1.53 2.92 4.89
N LEU A 6 1.29 1.85 5.65
CA LEU A 6 2.31 0.84 5.94
C LEU A 6 2.14 -0.34 4.98
N MET A 7 3.23 -0.71 4.30
CA MET A 7 3.32 -2.02 3.63
C MET A 7 3.26 -3.11 4.69
N LYS A 8 2.44 -4.14 4.47
CA LYS A 8 2.21 -5.23 5.43
C LYS A 8 2.68 -6.60 4.95
N GLY A 9 2.92 -6.74 3.64
CA GLY A 9 3.54 -7.92 3.06
C GLY A 9 3.99 -7.63 1.64
N TYR A 10 4.84 -8.50 1.11
CA TYR A 10 5.21 -8.53 -0.30
C TYR A 10 5.46 -9.98 -0.73
N THR A 11 5.22 -10.26 -2.01
CA THR A 11 5.52 -11.51 -2.69
C THR A 11 6.19 -11.19 -4.02
N ASP A 12 6.56 -12.20 -4.79
CA ASP A 12 7.10 -12.01 -6.15
C ASP A 12 6.08 -11.35 -7.10
N GLU A 13 4.79 -11.37 -6.75
CA GLU A 13 3.72 -10.79 -7.55
C GLU A 13 3.38 -9.35 -7.17
N GLY A 14 3.69 -8.90 -5.95
CA GLY A 14 3.27 -7.58 -5.50
C GLY A 14 3.33 -7.32 -4.00
N LEU A 15 2.63 -6.27 -3.57
CA LEU A 15 2.73 -5.72 -2.22
C LEU A 15 1.34 -5.53 -1.61
N SER A 16 1.18 -5.79 -0.32
CA SER A 16 -0.09 -5.61 0.39
C SER A 16 -0.07 -4.45 1.38
N PHE A 17 -1.20 -3.78 1.50
CA PHE A 17 -1.49 -2.81 2.56
C PHE A 17 -2.97 -2.89 2.94
N PHE A 18 -3.33 -2.44 4.14
CA PHE A 18 -4.70 -2.58 4.64
C PHE A 18 -5.32 -1.24 5.01
N THR A 19 -6.63 -1.09 4.77
CA THR A 19 -7.34 0.16 4.98
C THR A 19 -8.86 -0.04 5.12
N ASN A 20 -9.57 1.03 5.46
CA ASN A 20 -11.03 1.04 5.47
C ASN A 20 -11.54 1.26 4.02
N TYR A 21 -12.47 0.40 3.57
CA TYR A 21 -12.98 0.40 2.19
C TYR A 21 -13.88 1.59 1.85
N GLU A 22 -14.31 2.37 2.84
CA GLU A 22 -15.11 3.59 2.69
C GLU A 22 -14.25 4.86 2.74
N SER A 23 -12.94 4.71 2.99
CA SER A 23 -12.04 5.85 3.03
C SER A 23 -11.90 6.49 1.64
N ARG A 24 -11.54 7.78 1.60
CA ARG A 24 -11.31 8.51 0.34
C ARG A 24 -10.42 7.74 -0.65
N LYS A 25 -9.34 7.12 -0.16
CA LYS A 25 -8.40 6.37 -1.02
C LYS A 25 -9.05 5.11 -1.60
N ALA A 26 -9.88 4.41 -0.83
CA ALA A 26 -10.56 3.20 -1.27
C ALA A 26 -11.61 3.53 -2.33
N MET A 27 -12.36 4.62 -2.15
CA MET A 27 -13.29 5.12 -3.16
C MET A 27 -12.59 5.57 -4.45
N GLU A 28 -11.43 6.22 -4.35
CA GLU A 28 -10.60 6.54 -5.53
C GLU A 28 -10.12 5.26 -6.25
N MET A 29 -9.63 4.26 -5.49
CA MET A 29 -9.12 3.00 -6.04
C MET A 29 -10.22 2.10 -6.64
N LEU A 30 -11.44 2.16 -6.10
CA LEU A 30 -12.59 1.46 -6.66
C LEU A 30 -12.93 1.97 -8.07
N ASN A 31 -12.83 3.29 -8.28
CA ASN A 31 -13.12 3.92 -9.57
C ASN A 31 -11.94 3.87 -10.54
N ASN A 32 -10.71 3.89 -10.02
CA ASN A 32 -9.48 3.81 -10.81
C ASN A 32 -8.43 2.99 -10.04
N PRO A 33 -8.17 1.73 -10.44
CA PRO A 33 -7.28 0.85 -9.70
C PRO A 33 -5.79 1.18 -9.89
N LYS A 34 -5.44 2.24 -10.61
CA LYS A 34 -4.04 2.63 -10.82
C LYS A 34 -3.50 3.35 -9.58
N VAL A 35 -2.38 2.87 -9.05
CA VAL A 35 -1.73 3.42 -7.85
C VAL A 35 -0.24 3.61 -8.05
N ALA A 36 0.33 4.51 -7.25
CA ALA A 36 1.77 4.66 -7.12
C ALA A 36 2.17 4.64 -5.63
N LEU A 37 3.22 3.91 -5.31
CA LEU A 37 3.83 3.83 -3.98
C LEU A 37 5.18 4.54 -4.00
N ASN A 38 5.54 5.19 -2.89
CA ASN A 38 6.81 5.88 -2.73
C ASN A 38 7.41 5.55 -1.36
N PHE A 39 8.53 4.84 -1.36
CA PHE A 39 9.34 4.58 -0.19
C PHE A 39 10.53 5.51 -0.22
N TYR A 40 10.77 6.21 0.89
CA TYR A 40 11.94 7.08 1.03
C TYR A 40 12.66 6.79 2.32
N TRP A 41 13.93 6.40 2.19
CA TRP A 41 14.82 6.14 3.32
C TRP A 41 15.88 7.24 3.38
N TYR A 42 15.55 8.31 4.09
CA TYR A 42 16.39 9.49 4.22
C TYR A 42 17.85 9.17 4.63
N PRO A 43 18.12 8.35 5.68
CA PRO A 43 19.49 8.05 6.09
C PRO A 43 20.32 7.37 5.01
N HIS A 44 19.68 6.63 4.11
CA HIS A 44 20.33 5.91 3.02
C HIS A 44 20.36 6.69 1.71
N LYS A 45 19.68 7.85 1.65
CA LYS A 45 19.45 8.59 0.41
C LYS A 45 18.91 7.68 -0.69
N ARG A 46 17.92 6.86 -0.35
CA ARG A 46 17.30 5.90 -1.26
C ARG A 46 15.82 6.18 -1.42
N GLN A 47 15.35 6.04 -2.65
CA GLN A 47 13.94 6.08 -2.97
C GLN A 47 13.57 4.86 -3.82
N ILE A 48 12.41 4.28 -3.54
CA ILE A 48 11.77 3.29 -4.41
C ILE A 48 10.41 3.81 -4.80
N ARG A 49 10.18 3.98 -6.11
CA ARG A 49 8.84 4.24 -6.66
C ARG A 49 8.30 2.96 -7.28
N ILE A 50 7.03 2.69 -7.05
CA ILE A 50 6.33 1.53 -7.61
C ILE A 50 5.04 2.02 -8.23
N GLU A 51 4.77 1.64 -9.48
CA GLU A 51 3.49 1.90 -10.14
C GLU A 51 2.85 0.57 -10.51
N GLY A 52 1.54 0.48 -10.28
CA GLY A 52 0.82 -0.78 -10.38
C GLY A 52 -0.68 -0.60 -10.44
N THR A 53 -1.36 -1.74 -10.56
CA THR A 53 -2.81 -1.85 -10.36
C THR A 53 -3.09 -2.47 -9.01
N VAL A 54 -4.19 -2.07 -8.39
CA VAL A 54 -4.62 -2.56 -7.08
C VAL A 54 -5.85 -3.44 -7.20
N THR A 55 -5.87 -4.54 -6.45
CA THR A 55 -7.03 -5.42 -6.26
C THR A 55 -7.31 -5.60 -4.77
N LYS A 56 -8.55 -5.92 -4.39
CA LYS A 56 -8.83 -6.33 -3.00
C LYS A 56 -8.22 -7.71 -2.75
N VAL A 57 -7.67 -7.92 -1.56
CA VAL A 57 -7.35 -9.27 -1.08
C VAL A 57 -8.65 -9.99 -0.71
N SER A 58 -8.58 -11.31 -0.48
CA SER A 58 -9.76 -12.07 -0.06
C SER A 58 -10.28 -11.59 1.31
N GLU A 59 -11.56 -11.85 1.59
CA GLU A 59 -12.14 -11.57 2.91
C GLU A 59 -11.43 -12.38 4.00
N ASN A 60 -11.06 -13.63 3.71
CA ASN A 60 -10.31 -14.47 4.63
C ASN A 60 -8.93 -13.89 4.98
N GLU A 61 -8.15 -13.43 3.99
CA GLU A 61 -6.87 -12.76 4.25
C GLU A 61 -7.04 -11.46 5.04
N SER A 62 -8.14 -10.73 4.79
CA SER A 62 -8.47 -9.50 5.53
C SER A 62 -8.79 -9.81 6.99
N GLU A 63 -9.60 -10.84 7.25
CA GLU A 63 -9.97 -11.30 8.59
C GLU A 63 -8.74 -11.83 9.34
N GLU A 64 -7.94 -12.71 8.71
CA GLU A 64 -6.71 -13.25 9.30
C GLU A 64 -5.76 -12.12 9.72
N TYR A 65 -5.50 -11.19 8.80
CA TYR A 65 -4.66 -10.04 9.11
C TYR A 65 -5.26 -9.17 10.22
N PHE A 66 -6.57 -8.88 10.17
CA PHE A 66 -7.25 -8.10 11.21
C PHE A 66 -7.09 -8.73 12.59
N ARG A 67 -7.27 -10.05 12.70
CA ARG A 67 -7.15 -10.82 13.94
C ARG A 67 -5.73 -10.84 14.50
N SER A 68 -4.71 -10.81 13.63
CA SER A 68 -3.30 -10.74 14.06
C SER A 68 -2.89 -9.39 14.69
N ARG A 69 -3.69 -8.33 14.51
CA ARG A 69 -3.37 -6.98 15.01
C ARG A 69 -3.58 -6.90 16.53
N PRO A 70 -2.84 -6.03 17.24
CA PRO A 70 -3.13 -5.71 18.63
C PRO A 70 -4.60 -5.33 18.83
N ILE A 71 -5.20 -5.72 19.94
CA ILE A 71 -6.64 -5.55 20.18
C ILE A 71 -7.06 -4.08 20.10
N GLU A 72 -6.22 -3.15 20.57
CA GLU A 72 -6.44 -1.71 20.51
C GLU A 72 -6.48 -1.20 19.06
N SER A 73 -5.70 -1.81 18.19
CA SER A 73 -5.69 -1.56 16.75
C SER A 73 -6.97 -2.07 16.07
N GLN A 74 -7.49 -3.21 16.52
CA GLN A 74 -8.77 -3.75 16.06
C GLN A 74 -9.92 -2.82 16.50
N MET A 75 -9.95 -2.42 17.78
CA MET A 75 -10.97 -1.51 18.33
C MET A 75 -10.97 -0.16 17.63
N SER A 76 -9.79 0.43 17.42
CA SER A 76 -9.66 1.72 16.71
C SER A 76 -10.17 1.65 15.27
N ALA A 77 -9.92 0.53 14.58
CA ALA A 77 -10.43 0.33 13.23
C ALA A 77 -11.96 0.16 13.23
N SER A 78 -12.49 -0.61 14.17
CA SER A 78 -13.94 -0.86 14.34
C SER A 78 -14.71 0.42 14.70
N ALA A 79 -14.13 1.27 15.53
CA ALA A 79 -14.75 2.52 15.99
C ALA A 79 -14.72 3.64 14.93
N SER A 80 -13.72 3.69 14.05
CA SER A 80 -13.45 4.85 13.21
C SER A 80 -13.92 4.68 11.76
N ALA A 81 -14.91 5.49 11.36
CA ALA A 81 -15.27 5.71 9.96
C ALA A 81 -14.20 6.57 9.27
N GLN A 82 -13.12 5.92 8.82
CA GLN A 82 -11.92 6.60 8.33
C GLN A 82 -12.22 7.62 7.21
N SER A 83 -11.77 8.86 7.39
CA SER A 83 -11.97 10.02 6.48
C SER A 83 -13.32 10.74 6.60
N GLN A 84 -14.22 10.31 7.50
CA GLN A 84 -15.44 11.05 7.80
C GLN A 84 -15.20 12.18 8.79
N ARG A 85 -16.04 13.23 8.74
CA ARG A 85 -15.97 14.36 9.68
C ARG A 85 -16.42 13.89 11.06
N VAL A 86 -15.71 14.33 12.09
CA VAL A 86 -16.04 14.08 13.50
C VAL A 86 -15.98 15.39 14.28
N PRO A 87 -16.77 15.54 15.36
CA PRO A 87 -16.83 16.80 16.10
C PRO A 87 -15.57 17.10 16.92
N SER A 88 -14.84 16.08 17.40
CA SER A 88 -13.64 16.29 18.23
C SER A 88 -12.82 15.00 18.42
N ARG A 89 -11.62 15.12 19.02
CA ARG A 89 -10.84 13.96 19.49
C ARG A 89 -11.58 13.17 20.58
N ALA A 90 -12.17 13.87 21.55
CA ALA A 90 -12.92 13.24 22.64
C ALA A 90 -14.10 12.41 22.13
N HIS A 91 -14.69 12.76 20.97
CA HIS A 91 -15.69 11.92 20.34
C HIS A 91 -15.12 10.59 19.84
N LEU A 92 -13.92 10.58 19.24
CA LEU A 92 -13.25 9.35 18.83
C LEU A 92 -12.93 8.46 20.04
N ASP A 93 -12.50 9.05 21.16
CA ASP A 93 -12.22 8.31 22.40
C ASP A 93 -13.48 7.57 22.89
N LYS A 94 -14.60 8.28 22.94
CA LYS A 94 -15.90 7.70 23.31
C LYS A 94 -16.34 6.57 22.36
N LEU A 95 -16.07 6.68 21.05
CA LEU A 95 -16.37 5.61 20.10
C LEU A 95 -15.55 4.35 20.40
N VAL A 96 -14.25 4.51 20.69
CA VAL A 96 -13.37 3.38 21.05
C VAL A 96 -13.79 2.76 22.39
N GLU A 97 -14.08 3.56 23.42
CA GLU A 97 -14.63 3.08 24.69
C GLU A 97 -15.95 2.31 24.49
N GLY A 98 -16.80 2.78 23.59
CA GLY A 98 -18.04 2.10 23.22
C GLY A 98 -17.81 0.73 22.58
N VAL A 99 -16.79 0.60 21.72
CA VAL A 99 -16.38 -0.69 21.16
C VAL A 99 -15.81 -1.59 22.25
N GLN A 100 -14.93 -1.07 23.10
CA GLN A 100 -14.34 -1.82 24.20
C GLN A 100 -15.41 -2.45 25.11
N LYS A 101 -16.39 -1.66 25.58
CA LYS A 101 -17.48 -2.17 26.42
C LYS A 101 -18.32 -3.26 25.75
N LYS A 102 -18.56 -3.14 24.44
CA LYS A 102 -19.27 -4.17 23.66
C LYS A 102 -18.43 -5.43 23.55
N THR A 103 -17.13 -5.30 23.28
CA THR A 103 -16.19 -6.42 23.17
C THR A 103 -16.06 -7.17 24.50
N GLU A 104 -16.00 -6.48 25.64
CA GLU A 104 -16.00 -7.10 26.97
C GLU A 104 -17.29 -7.89 27.27
N ALA A 105 -18.42 -7.48 26.68
CA ALA A 105 -19.70 -8.16 26.81
C ALA A 105 -19.89 -9.34 25.81
N ASP A 106 -19.10 -9.41 24.74
CA ASP A 106 -19.25 -10.35 23.62
C ASP A 106 -17.98 -11.20 23.38
N ASP A 107 -17.62 -11.99 24.41
CA ASP A 107 -16.51 -12.96 24.43
C ASP A 107 -15.13 -12.39 24.03
N GLY A 108 -14.94 -11.07 24.18
CA GLY A 108 -13.67 -10.41 23.88
C GLY A 108 -13.36 -10.25 22.39
N LYS A 109 -14.28 -10.55 21.47
CA LYS A 109 -14.03 -10.47 20.02
C LYS A 109 -14.44 -9.11 19.44
N VAL A 110 -13.50 -8.42 18.79
CA VAL A 110 -13.80 -7.16 18.08
C VAL A 110 -14.30 -7.48 16.66
N PRO A 111 -15.50 -7.03 16.23
CA PRO A 111 -15.94 -7.26 14.85
C PRO A 111 -15.07 -6.47 13.85
N MET A 112 -14.67 -7.12 12.76
CA MET A 112 -14.00 -6.43 11.65
C MET A 112 -15.02 -5.53 10.94
N PRO A 113 -14.77 -4.22 10.81
CA PRO A 113 -15.66 -3.32 10.08
C PRO A 113 -15.49 -3.50 8.55
N ASN A 114 -16.05 -2.58 7.75
CA ASN A 114 -15.81 -2.52 6.30
C ASN A 114 -14.35 -2.15 5.98
N TRP A 115 -13.46 -3.12 6.14
CA TRP A 115 -12.02 -2.95 6.20
C TRP A 115 -11.33 -4.20 5.67
N GLY A 116 -10.18 -4.01 5.05
CA GLY A 116 -9.39 -5.13 4.58
C GLY A 116 -8.19 -4.73 3.75
N GLY A 117 -7.63 -5.71 3.06
CA GLY A 117 -6.39 -5.56 2.32
C GLY A 117 -6.58 -5.19 0.86
N TYR A 118 -5.57 -4.53 0.35
CA TYR A 118 -5.35 -4.30 -1.07
C TYR A 118 -4.00 -4.89 -1.46
N PHE A 119 -3.96 -5.56 -2.61
CA PHE A 119 -2.75 -6.07 -3.24
C PHE A 119 -2.42 -5.20 -4.46
N VAL A 120 -1.19 -4.69 -4.50
CA VAL A 120 -0.66 -3.88 -5.60
C VAL A 120 0.19 -4.79 -6.47
N LYS A 121 -0.27 -5.04 -7.71
CA LYS A 121 0.48 -5.74 -8.75
C LYS A 121 1.33 -4.73 -9.53
N PRO A 122 2.66 -4.72 -9.37
CA PRO A 122 3.53 -3.73 -10.00
C PRO A 122 3.70 -3.99 -11.49
N HIS A 123 3.69 -2.93 -12.28
CA HIS A 123 4.13 -2.96 -13.68
C HIS A 123 5.35 -2.06 -13.91
N ARG A 124 5.75 -1.26 -12.91
CA ARG A 124 6.95 -0.43 -12.95
C ARG A 124 7.57 -0.30 -11.55
N PHE A 125 8.89 -0.42 -11.48
CA PHE A 125 9.69 -0.05 -10.31
C PHE A 125 10.75 0.98 -10.72
N GLU A 126 11.10 1.88 -9.82
CA GLU A 126 12.25 2.76 -9.97
C GLU A 126 13.04 2.77 -8.67
N PHE A 127 14.32 2.41 -8.78
CA PHE A 127 15.29 2.48 -7.70
C PHE A 127 16.16 3.70 -7.92
N TRP A 128 16.06 4.64 -6.98
CA TRP A 128 16.84 5.87 -6.98
C TRP A 128 17.85 5.83 -5.83
N GLN A 129 19.10 6.16 -6.13
CA GLN A 129 20.18 6.32 -5.15
C GLN A 129 20.78 7.71 -5.28
N GLY A 130 20.71 8.45 -4.18
CA GLY A 130 21.27 9.78 -4.06
C GLY A 130 22.79 9.76 -4.10
N GLN A 131 23.35 10.75 -4.78
CA GLN A 131 24.78 10.96 -5.00
C GLN A 131 25.15 12.39 -4.60
N SER A 132 26.31 12.59 -3.99
CA SER A 132 26.76 13.91 -3.48
C SER A 132 26.97 14.93 -4.60
N ASN A 133 27.36 14.47 -5.78
CA ASN A 133 27.59 15.30 -6.98
C ASN A 133 26.31 15.61 -7.78
N ARG A 134 25.12 15.26 -7.26
CA ARG A 134 23.80 15.42 -7.91
C ARG A 134 23.55 14.52 -9.13
N LEU A 135 24.52 13.71 -9.55
CA LEU A 135 24.35 12.70 -10.60
C LEU A 135 23.76 11.42 -10.00
N HIS A 136 22.50 11.47 -9.60
CA HIS A 136 21.80 10.37 -8.96
C HIS A 136 21.64 9.14 -9.87
N ASP A 137 21.76 7.95 -9.29
CA ASP A 137 21.47 6.72 -10.02
C ASP A 137 19.97 6.49 -10.05
N ARG A 138 19.44 6.22 -11.25
CA ARG A 138 18.04 5.83 -11.46
C ARG A 138 17.99 4.60 -12.34
N ILE A 139 17.58 3.48 -11.77
CA ILE A 139 17.37 2.23 -12.49
C ILE A 139 15.87 1.94 -12.46
N VAL A 140 15.26 1.83 -13.64
CA VAL A 140 13.83 1.63 -13.81
C VAL A 140 13.59 0.25 -14.39
N PHE A 141 12.69 -0.50 -13.77
CA PHE A 141 12.15 -1.74 -14.31
C PHE A 141 10.72 -1.50 -14.81
N ARG A 142 10.37 -2.08 -15.95
CA ARG A 142 9.00 -2.09 -16.49
C ARG A 142 8.67 -3.44 -17.13
N ARG A 143 7.38 -3.77 -17.16
CA ARG A 143 6.86 -4.89 -17.98
C ARG A 143 6.76 -4.44 -19.43
N LEU A 144 7.18 -5.27 -20.38
CA LEU A 144 6.88 -5.05 -21.79
C LEU A 144 5.39 -5.28 -22.04
N ALA A 145 4.76 -4.45 -22.86
CA ALA A 145 3.46 -4.79 -23.43
C ALA A 145 3.68 -5.84 -24.53
N ASP A 146 2.74 -6.79 -24.67
CA ASP A 146 2.78 -7.81 -25.72
C ASP A 146 2.92 -7.12 -27.09
N ALA A 147 4.07 -7.33 -27.75
CA ALA A 147 4.50 -6.86 -29.08
C ALA A 147 5.62 -5.81 -29.18
N ALA A 148 6.29 -5.37 -28.10
CA ALA A 148 7.42 -4.43 -28.24
C ALA A 148 8.81 -5.12 -28.23
N THR A 149 9.49 -5.11 -29.38
CA THR A 149 10.92 -5.41 -29.59
C THR A 149 11.82 -4.30 -29.02
N ASP A 150 11.64 -3.97 -27.75
CA ASP A 150 12.19 -2.75 -27.15
C ASP A 150 13.55 -2.97 -26.46
N VAL A 151 14.13 -4.16 -26.60
CA VAL A 151 15.41 -4.54 -25.99
C VAL A 151 16.52 -4.37 -27.02
N ASP A 152 17.28 -3.29 -26.89
CA ASP A 152 18.43 -2.98 -27.75
C ASP A 152 19.79 -3.37 -27.13
N GLY A 153 19.79 -3.80 -25.86
CA GLY A 153 20.99 -4.17 -25.09
C GLY A 153 21.85 -2.99 -24.62
N THR A 154 21.58 -1.78 -25.11
CA THR A 154 22.30 -0.54 -24.82
C THR A 154 21.57 0.29 -23.78
N LEU A 155 20.37 0.77 -24.12
CA LEU A 155 19.50 1.56 -23.25
C LEU A 155 18.55 0.67 -22.46
N THR A 156 17.95 -0.31 -23.15
CA THR A 156 17.01 -1.26 -22.56
C THR A 156 17.62 -2.64 -22.48
N LYS A 157 17.66 -3.20 -21.27
CA LYS A 157 18.28 -4.48 -20.96
C LYS A 157 17.24 -5.47 -20.45
N ASN A 158 17.47 -6.75 -20.74
CA ASN A 158 16.64 -7.83 -20.19
C ASN A 158 16.82 -7.91 -18.66
N GLY A 159 15.70 -7.99 -17.95
CA GLY A 159 15.65 -8.46 -16.57
C GLY A 159 15.01 -9.85 -16.50
N ASP A 160 14.82 -10.33 -15.29
CA ASP A 160 14.21 -11.65 -15.06
C ASP A 160 12.69 -11.62 -15.21
N ASN A 161 12.09 -12.78 -15.44
CA ASN A 161 10.64 -13.00 -15.39
C ASN A 161 9.81 -12.05 -16.27
N GLY A 162 10.32 -11.60 -17.42
CA GLY A 162 9.62 -10.69 -18.35
C GLY A 162 9.68 -9.21 -17.95
N TRP A 163 10.59 -8.84 -17.05
CA TRP A 163 10.95 -7.44 -16.83
C TRP A 163 12.04 -7.00 -17.80
N VAL A 164 12.03 -5.72 -18.15
CA VAL A 164 13.17 -5.02 -18.75
C VAL A 164 13.59 -3.88 -17.83
N PHE A 165 14.84 -3.45 -17.94
CA PHE A 165 15.31 -2.30 -17.18
C PHE A 165 16.20 -1.37 -17.99
N GLU A 166 16.20 -0.11 -17.57
CA GLU A 166 16.93 0.98 -18.20
C GLU A 166 17.42 1.97 -17.14
N ARG A 167 18.45 2.74 -17.49
CA ARG A 167 18.96 3.83 -16.64
C ARG A 167 18.35 5.14 -17.08
N LEU A 168 17.84 5.92 -16.15
CA LEU A 168 17.38 7.29 -16.40
C LEU A 168 18.41 8.32 -15.94
N ALA A 169 18.44 9.47 -16.62
CA ALA A 169 19.13 10.64 -16.11
C ALA A 169 18.50 11.09 -14.77
N PRO A 170 19.30 11.61 -13.82
CA PRO A 170 18.84 12.03 -12.50
C PRO A 170 17.75 13.10 -12.51
#